data_AF-A0A946H9K1-F1
#
_entry.id   AF-A0A946H9K1-F1
#
_cell.length_a   1.000
_cell.length_b   1.000
_cell.length_c   1.000
_cell.angle_alpha   90.00
_cell.angle_beta   90.00
_cell.angle_gamma   90.00
#
_symmetry.space_group_name_H-M   'P 1'
#
loop_
_entity.id
_entity.type
_entity.pdbx_description
1 polymer ?
#
loop_
_entity_poly.entity_id
_entity_poly.type
_entity_poly.pdbx_seq_one_letter_code
_entity_poly.pdbx_strand_id
1 'polypeptide(L)' 'MSTDYIVKDIALAEFGRKELNIAETEMPGLMALRKEYGESKPLTG' A
#
# COMPACT_ATOMS: atom_id res chain seq x y z
N MET A 1 14.30 11.14 7.20
CA MET A 1 13.31 10.10 7.54
C MET A 1 14.09 8.90 8.02
N SER A 2 13.97 8.52 9.29
CA SER A 2 14.55 7.24 9.75
C SER A 2 13.66 6.14 9.21
N THR A 3 14.15 5.37 8.25
CA THR A 3 13.45 4.16 7.81
C THR A 3 14.01 3.00 8.61
N ASP A 4 13.56 2.86 9.85
CA ASP A 4 13.88 1.72 10.70
C ASP A 4 13.08 0.50 10.22
N TYR A 5 13.72 -0.35 9.41
CA TYR A 5 13.17 -1.64 8.99
C TYR A 5 14.26 -2.70 8.96
N ILE A 6 13.87 -3.96 9.19
CA ILE A 6 14.71 -5.14 8.97
C ILE A 6 13.99 -6.00 7.95
N VAL A 7 14.44 -5.93 6.69
CA VAL A 7 13.90 -6.72 5.59
C VAL A 7 15.02 -7.51 4.94
N LYS A 8 14.66 -8.61 4.26
CA LYS A 8 15.64 -9.50 3.65
C LYS A 8 16.44 -8.81 2.54
N ASP A 9 15.76 -8.10 1.65
CA ASP A 9 16.39 -7.39 0.52
C ASP A 9 15.49 -6.23 0.08
N ILE A 10 15.99 -5.00 0.19
CA ILE A 10 15.26 -3.79 -0.21
C ILE A 10 15.23 -3.60 -1.74
N ALA A 11 16.14 -4.22 -2.49
CA ALA A 11 16.18 -4.11 -3.95
C ALA A 11 14.93 -4.70 -4.62
N LEU A 12 14.21 -5.59 -3.94
CA LEU A 12 12.95 -6.18 -4.41
C LEU A 12 11.74 -5.23 -4.35
N ALA A 13 11.90 -4.01 -3.82
CA ALA A 13 10.80 -3.06 -3.65
C ALA A 13 10.09 -2.72 -4.98
N GLU A 14 10.82 -2.59 -6.08
CA GLU A 14 10.22 -2.29 -7.39
C GLU A 14 9.35 -3.45 -7.88
N PHE A 15 9.86 -4.68 -7.75
CA PHE A 15 9.12 -5.88 -8.12
C PHE A 15 7.88 -6.06 -7.25
N GLY A 16 8.02 -5.93 -5.92
CA GLY A 16 6.90 -6.01 -5.00
C GLY A 16 5.83 -4.95 -5.26
N ARG A 17 6.20 -3.73 -5.71
CA ARG A 17 5.23 -2.71 -6.12
C ARG A 17 4.45 -3.13 -7.38
N LYS A 18 5.09 -3.77 -8.35
CA LYS A 18 4.41 -4.28 -9.55
C LYS A 18 3.37 -5.34 -9.20
N GLU A 19 3.70 -6.24 -8.28
CA GLU A 19 2.75 -7.24 -7.79
C GLU A 19 1.60 -6.62 -7.00
N LEU A 20 1.87 -5.62 -6.15
CA LEU A 20 0.82 -4.88 -5.45
C LEU A 20 -0.17 -4.21 -6.42
N ASN A 21 0.31 -3.63 -7.52
CA ASN A 21 -0.56 -3.02 -8.52
C ASN A 21 -1.51 -4.04 -9.17
N ILE A 22 -1.03 -5.27 -9.40
CA ILE A 22 -1.87 -6.36 -9.90
C ILE A 22 -2.86 -6.80 -8.82
N ALA A 23 -2.41 -6.93 -7.57
CA ALA A 23 -3.27 -7.32 -6.47
C ALA A 23 -4.42 -6.32 -6.22
N GLU A 24 -4.20 -5.02 -6.44
CA GLU A 24 -5.24 -4.01 -6.29
C GLU A 24 -6.44 -4.23 -7.21
N THR A 25 -6.25 -4.81 -8.40
CA THR A 25 -7.37 -5.13 -9.31
C THR A 25 -8.21 -6.30 -8.80
N GLU A 26 -7.63 -7.19 -7.99
CA GLU A 26 -8.28 -8.35 -7.38
C GLU A 26 -8.84 -8.06 -5.97
N MET A 27 -8.66 -6.83 -5.46
CA MET A 27 -9.08 -6.43 -4.10
C MET A 27 -10.10 -5.28 -4.12
N PRO A 28 -11.28 -5.44 -4.75
CA PRO A 28 -12.23 -4.34 -4.96
C PRO A 28 -12.74 -3.72 -3.65
N GLY A 29 -12.90 -4.51 -2.58
CA GLY A 29 -13.34 -4.01 -1.28
C GLY A 29 -12.37 -3.03 -0.63
N LEU A 30 -11.06 -3.32 -0.67
CA LEU A 30 -10.04 -2.41 -0.13
C LEU A 30 -9.94 -1.13 -0.95
N MET A 31 -10.04 -1.24 -2.28
CA MET A 31 -10.00 -0.08 -3.16
C MET A 31 -11.24 0.81 -2.99
N ALA A 32 -12.41 0.23 -2.73
CA ALA A 32 -13.62 0.97 -2.41
C ALA A 32 -13.47 1.78 -1.11
N LEU A 33 -12.97 1.16 -0.03
CA LEU A 33 -12.72 1.85 1.24
C LEU A 33 -11.71 3.00 1.08
N ARG A 34 -10.62 2.79 0.32
CA ARG A 34 -9.65 3.85 0.02
C ARG A 34 -10.29 5.02 -0.70
N LYS A 35 -11.22 4.77 -1.63
CA LYS A 35 -11.96 5.81 -2.36
C LYS A 35 -12.94 6.55 -1.46
N GLU A 36 -13.69 5.85 -0.63
CA GLU A 36 -14.71 6.42 0.26
C GLU A 36 -14.11 7.31 1.37
N TYR A 37 -13.01 6.85 1.98
CA TYR A 37 -12.41 7.50 3.15
C TYR A 37 -11.13 8.28 2.84
N GLY A 38 -10.73 8.38 1.58
CA GLY A 38 -9.49 9.05 1.17
C GLY A 38 -9.47 10.55 1.51
N GLU A 39 -10.61 11.23 1.39
CA GLU A 39 -10.73 12.66 1.70
C GLU A 39 -10.89 12.92 3.20
N SER A 40 -11.73 12.13 3.87
CA SER A 40 -12.02 12.30 5.29
C SER A 40 -10.85 11.91 6.19
N LYS A 41 -9.91 11.11 5.66
CA LYS A 41 -8.69 10.63 6.35
C LYS A 41 -8.98 10.23 7.81
N PRO A 42 -9.90 9.28 8.04
CA PRO A 42 -10.41 8.98 9.38
C PRO A 42 -9.35 8.40 10.32
N LEU A 43 -8.21 7.96 9.77
CA LEU A 43 -7.07 7.42 10.52
C LEU A 43 -5.98 8.46 10.77
N THR A 44 -6.28 9.76 10.62
CA THR A 44 -5.33 10.83 10.94
C THR A 44 -5.17 10.94 12.45
N GLY A 45 -3.95 10.71 12.94
CA GLY A 45 -3.53 10.81 14.34
C GLY A 45 -2.02 10.72 14.43
#